data_AF-G5JL10-F1
#
_entry.id   AF-G5JL10-F1
#
_cell.length_a   1.000
_cell.length_b   1.000
_cell.length_c   1.000
_cell.angle_alpha   90.00
_cell.angle_beta   90.00
_cell.angle_gamma   90.00
#
_symmetry.space_group_name_H-M   'P 1'
#
loop_
_entity.id
_entity.type
_entity.pdbx_description
1 polymer ?
#
loop_
_entity_poly.entity_id
_entity_poly.type
_entity_poly.pdbx_seq_one_letter_code
_entity_poly.pdbx_strand_id
1 'polypeptide(L)'
;MNLVRTLIYKNTLTYVPDACEHCGAANEDYTIVKNGKRKTMVKLLSNQGTPCFLELHKQRFFCRQCHSSFVAQTSYVKKHC
;
A
#
# COMPACT_ATOMS: atom_id res chain seq x y z
N MET A 1 -17.03 -23.79 -19.87
CA MET A 1 -16.49 -22.77 -18.95
C MET A 1 -15.21 -22.21 -19.57
N ASN A 2 -15.19 -20.94 -19.98
CA ASN A 2 -13.99 -20.31 -20.53
C ASN A 2 -13.08 -19.86 -19.39
N LEU A 3 -11.87 -20.44 -19.29
CA LEU A 3 -10.82 -19.96 -18.40
C LEU A 3 -10.23 -18.67 -18.99
N VAL A 4 -10.64 -17.53 -18.47
CA VAL A 4 -9.99 -16.24 -18.80
C VAL A 4 -8.68 -16.18 -18.04
N ARG A 5 -7.56 -16.27 -18.75
CA ARG A 5 -6.23 -16.02 -18.19
C ARG A 5 -6.16 -14.55 -17.76
N THR A 6 -5.60 -14.30 -16.58
CA THR A 6 -5.45 -12.97 -16.00
C THR A 6 -4.00 -12.79 -15.54
N LEU A 7 -3.40 -11.65 -15.84
CA LEU A 7 -2.07 -11.30 -15.34
C LEU A 7 -2.21 -10.61 -13.97
N ILE A 8 -1.45 -11.09 -12.99
CA ILE A 8 -1.39 -10.50 -11.65
C ILE A 8 0.05 -10.10 -11.37
N TYR A 9 0.30 -8.80 -11.31
CA TYR A 9 1.56 -8.23 -10.86
C TYR A 9 1.51 -8.07 -9.34
N LYS A 10 2.44 -8.70 -8.61
CA LYS A 10 2.49 -8.63 -7.14
C LYS A 10 3.60 -7.69 -6.70
N ASN A 11 3.27 -6.68 -5.89
CA ASN A 11 4.24 -5.72 -5.38
C ASN A 11 3.96 -5.33 -3.92
N THR A 12 4.99 -4.85 -3.23
CA THR A 12 4.86 -4.23 -1.90
C THR A 12 5.14 -2.72 -2.02
N LEU A 13 4.27 -1.89 -1.47
CA LEU A 13 4.51 -0.46 -1.30
C LEU A 13 4.94 -0.19 0.15
N THR A 14 6.19 0.24 0.35
CA THR A 14 6.77 0.53 1.66
C THR A 14 7.85 1.61 1.55
N TYR A 15 8.07 2.35 2.63
CA TYR A 15 9.12 3.37 2.77
C TYR A 15 9.36 3.61 4.28
N VAL A 16 10.32 4.48 4.61
CA VAL A 16 10.49 5.02 5.96
C VAL A 16 9.80 6.39 5.99
N PRO A 17 8.70 6.57 6.74
CA PRO A 17 8.03 7.87 6.83
C PRO A 17 8.87 8.84 7.66
N ASP A 18 8.93 10.10 7.26
CA ASP A 18 9.62 11.15 8.01
C ASP A 18 8.79 11.63 9.21
N ALA A 19 7.46 11.61 9.10
CA ALA A 19 6.54 12.03 10.14
C ALA A 19 5.21 11.28 10.09
N CYS A 20 4.45 11.33 11.19
CA CYS A 20 3.12 10.72 11.28
C CYS A 20 2.09 11.55 10.50
N GLU A 21 1.32 10.91 9.62
CA GLU A 21 0.24 11.55 8.86
C GLU A 21 -0.91 12.08 9.74
N HIS A 22 -1.02 11.64 11.00
CA HIS A 22 -2.13 12.01 11.89
C HIS A 22 -1.76 13.10 12.89
N CYS A 23 -0.57 13.02 13.51
CA CYS A 23 -0.16 13.96 14.56
C CYS A 23 1.08 14.79 14.21
N GLY A 24 1.72 14.55 13.06
CA GLY A 24 2.92 15.27 12.63
C GLY A 24 4.21 14.92 13.38
N ALA A 25 4.19 13.98 14.34
CA ALA A 25 5.39 13.57 15.07
C ALA A 25 6.46 13.03 14.12
N ALA A 26 7.70 13.53 14.26
CA ALA A 26 8.85 13.04 13.50
C ALA A 26 9.12 11.56 13.80
N ASN A 27 9.64 10.84 12.82
CA ASN A 27 10.00 9.44 12.98
C ASN A 27 11.40 9.28 13.61
N GLU A 28 11.54 9.77 14.83
CA GLU A 28 12.75 9.63 15.64
C GLU A 28 12.57 8.45 16.61
N ASP A 29 13.64 7.74 16.93
CA ASP A 29 13.67 6.64 17.91
C ASP A 29 12.50 5.63 17.79
N TYR A 30 12.21 5.19 16.57
CA TYR A 30 11.12 4.24 16.27
C TYR A 30 9.73 4.76 16.70
N THR A 31 9.51 6.07 16.67
CA THR A 31 8.18 6.68 16.87
C THR A 31 7.17 6.14 15.88
N ILE A 32 7.59 5.79 14.65
CA ILE A 32 6.74 5.14 13.65
C ILE A 32 7.30 3.76 13.30
N VAL A 33 6.51 2.71 13.52
CA VAL A 33 6.91 1.32 13.27
C VAL A 33 6.06 0.66 12.19
N LYS A 34 6.63 -0.35 11.53
CA LYS A 34 5.90 -1.21 10.59
C LYS A 34 4.93 -2.11 11.36
N ASN A 35 3.64 -2.07 11.02
CA ASN A 35 2.56 -2.82 11.67
C ASN A 35 1.75 -3.67 10.67
N GLY A 36 2.45 -4.57 9.97
CA GLY A 36 1.87 -5.43 8.94
C GLY A 36 1.61 -4.74 7.60
N LYS A 37 0.90 -5.40 6.69
CA LYS A 37 0.58 -4.89 5.36
C LYS A 37 -0.91 -5.03 5.09
N ARG A 38 -1.47 -4.11 4.30
CA ARG A 38 -2.83 -4.19 3.75
C ARG A 38 -2.74 -4.55 2.27
N LYS A 39 -3.37 -5.67 1.88
CA LYS A 39 -3.50 -6.05 0.47
C LYS A 39 -4.62 -5.27 -0.21
N THR A 40 -4.34 -4.78 -1.40
CA THR A 40 -5.26 -4.11 -2.31
C THR A 40 -5.12 -4.72 -3.71
N MET A 41 -6.22 -4.80 -4.46
CA MET A 41 -6.21 -5.17 -5.87
C MET A 41 -6.58 -3.95 -6.72
N VAL A 42 -5.68 -3.53 -7.61
CA VAL A 42 -5.91 -2.43 -8.55
C VAL A 42 -6.06 -3.00 -9.95
N LYS A 43 -7.15 -2.66 -10.65
CA LYS A 43 -7.32 -3.03 -12.05
C LYS A 43 -6.37 -2.19 -12.90
N LEU A 44 -5.59 -2.85 -13.76
CA LEU A 44 -4.74 -2.19 -14.75
C LEU A 44 -5.41 -2.22 -16.14
N LEU A 45 -4.83 -1.47 -17.08
CA LEU A 45 -5.14 -1.63 -18.49
C LEU A 45 -4.81 -3.07 -18.92
N SER A 46 -5.63 -3.65 -19.79
CA SER A 46 -5.37 -4.97 -20.34
C SER A 46 -4.07 -4.98 -21.14
N ASN A 47 -3.29 -6.04 -21.00
CA ASN A 47 -2.08 -6.26 -21.78
C ASN A 47 -2.41 -7.24 -22.90
N GLN A 48 -2.37 -6.79 -24.15
CA GLN A 48 -2.65 -7.62 -25.34
C GLN A 48 -3.97 -8.40 -25.21
N GLY A 49 -5.04 -7.73 -24.77
CA GLY A 49 -6.37 -8.35 -24.57
C GLY A 49 -6.52 -9.19 -23.30
N THR A 50 -5.45 -9.37 -22.52
CA THR A 50 -5.49 -10.12 -21.25
C THR A 50 -5.80 -9.18 -20.08
N PRO A 51 -6.85 -9.44 -19.27
CA PRO A 51 -7.10 -8.69 -18.05
C PRO A 51 -5.87 -8.65 -17.14
N CYS A 52 -5.56 -7.48 -16.59
CA CYS A 52 -4.39 -7.26 -15.75
C CYS A 52 -4.77 -6.62 -14.43
N PHE A 53 -4.15 -7.08 -13.35
CA PHE A 53 -4.32 -6.51 -12.01
C PHE A 53 -2.97 -6.35 -11.32
N LEU A 54 -2.88 -5.33 -10.48
CA LEU A 54 -1.81 -5.14 -9.52
C LEU A 54 -2.31 -5.56 -8.14
N GLU A 55 -1.76 -6.65 -7.61
CA GLU A 55 -1.87 -6.99 -6.19
C GLU A 55 -0.82 -6.18 -5.42
N LEU A 56 -1.27 -5.14 -4.71
CA LEU A 56 -0.40 -4.23 -3.98
C LEU A 56 -0.53 -4.46 -2.48
N HIS A 57 0.59 -4.80 -1.83
CA HIS A 57 0.68 -4.94 -0.38
C HIS A 57 1.24 -3.65 0.21
N LYS A 58 0.36 -2.79 0.72
CA LYS A 58 0.72 -1.49 1.31
C LYS A 58 1.18 -1.66 2.74
N GLN A 59 2.36 -1.17 3.10
CA GLN A 59 2.85 -1.16 4.47
C GLN A 59 1.89 -0.38 5.37
N ARG A 60 1.42 -0.99 6.46
CA ARG A 60 0.77 -0.27 7.56
C ARG A 60 1.87 0.23 8.50
N PHE A 61 1.76 1.47 8.91
CA PHE A 61 2.59 2.09 9.91
C PHE A 61 1.76 2.34 11.16
N PHE A 62 2.37 2.24 12.33
CA PHE A 62 1.77 2.58 13.62
C PHE A 62 2.64 3.65 14.28
N CYS A 63 2.02 4.78 14.62
CA CYS A 63 2.66 5.84 15.39
C CYS A 63 2.50 5.54 16.88
N ARG A 64 3.62 5.41 17.59
CA ARG A 64 3.64 5.19 19.04
C ARG A 64 3.24 6.43 19.84
N GLN A 65 3.36 7.63 19.26
CA GLN A 65 3.01 8.89 19.93
C GLN A 65 1.51 9.14 20.00
N CYS A 66 0.78 8.97 18.88
CA CYS A 66 -0.67 9.22 18.84
C CYS A 66 -1.51 7.94 18.72
N HIS A 67 -0.87 6.77 18.83
CA HIS A 67 -1.51 5.44 18.75
C HIS A 67 -2.34 5.21 17.48
N SER A 68 -2.10 5.98 16.42
CA SER A 68 -2.84 5.90 15.17
C SER A 68 -2.07 5.08 14.12
N SER A 69 -2.80 4.44 13.23
CA SER A 69 -2.21 3.72 12.08
C SER A 69 -2.46 4.46 10.78
N PHE A 70 -1.49 4.45 9.88
CA PHE A 70 -1.65 4.91 8.50
C PHE A 70 -1.05 3.89 7.53
N VAL A 71 -1.30 4.05 6.24
CA VAL A 71 -0.84 3.13 5.20
C VAL A 71 0.05 3.86 4.22
N ALA A 72 1.07 3.17 3.70
CA ALA A 72 1.90 3.69 2.63
C ALA A 72 1.04 4.16 1.45
N GLN A 73 1.24 5.41 1.02
CA GLN A 73 0.54 6.02 -0.11
C GLN A 73 1.49 6.22 -1.30
N THR A 74 0.92 6.32 -2.49
CA THR A 74 1.64 6.62 -3.73
C THR A 74 0.70 7.33 -4.69
N SER A 75 1.22 8.23 -5.52
CA SER A 75 0.42 8.90 -6.56
C SER A 75 -0.05 7.95 -7.65
N TYR A 76 0.60 6.79 -7.82
CA TYR A 76 0.22 5.79 -8.83
C TYR A 76 -1.11 5.09 -8.55
N VAL A 77 -1.59 5.10 -7.31
CA VAL A 77 -2.82 4.41 -6.89
C VAL A 77 -3.65 5.34 -6.03
N LYS A 78 -4.93 5.52 -6.35
CA LYS A 78 -5.83 6.39 -5.59
C LYS A 78 -5.84 6.03 -4.10
N LYS A 79 -5.95 7.06 -3.25
CA LYS A 79 -6.19 6.88 -1.81
C LYS A 79 -7.48 6.06 -1.63
N HIS A 80 -7.45 5.07 -0.74
CA HIS A 80 -8.54 4.11 -0.48
C HIS A 80 -8.84 3.05 -1.56
N CYS A 81 -8.00 2.91 -2.59
CA CYS A 81 -7.91 1.62 -3.31
C CYS A 81 -7.28 0.55 -2.43
#